data_AF-A0A0A9CZD1-F1
#
_entry.id   AF-A0A0A9CZD1-F1
#
_cell.length_a   1.000
_cell.length_b   1.000
_cell.length_c   1.000
_cell.angle_alpha   90.00
_cell.angle_beta   90.00
_cell.angle_gamma   90.00
#
_symmetry.space_group_name_H-M   'P 1'
#
loop_
_entity.id
_entity.type
_entity.pdbx_description
1 polymer ?
#
loop_
_entity_poly.entity_id
_entity_poly.type
_entity_poly.pdbx_seq_one_letter_code
_entity_poly.pdbx_strand_id
1 'polypeptide(L)'
;MGAEYLAKLLSQHLEAVIRAKIPSIIAMINKTIDEIEAELDRLGRPIGGDAGAQLYTILDMCRAFDRVFKEHLDGGRSGGDRIYGVFDHQLPAALKKLPFDKHLSQQNVQKVISEADGYQPHLIAPEQGYRRLIDSSLSYFKGPAEASVDAVHLVLKELVR
;
A
#
# COMPACT_ATOMS: atom_id res chain seq x y z
N MET A 1 40.67 -32.69 64.01
CA MET A 1 39.89 -31.46 64.30
C MET A 1 40.02 -30.36 63.23
N GLY A 2 41.14 -30.22 62.51
CA GLY A 2 41.29 -29.15 61.49
C GLY A 2 40.54 -29.39 60.16
N ALA A 3 40.46 -30.63 59.68
CA ALA A 3 39.84 -30.96 58.39
C ALA A 3 38.31 -30.80 58.40
N GLU A 4 37.63 -31.22 59.47
CA GLU A 4 36.17 -31.04 59.61
C GLU A 4 35.76 -29.57 59.74
N TYR A 5 36.56 -28.78 60.46
CA TYR A 5 36.33 -27.34 60.60
C TYR A 5 36.50 -26.63 59.25
N LEU A 6 37.55 -26.97 58.48
CA LEU A 6 37.75 -26.46 57.13
C LEU A 6 36.62 -26.86 56.19
N ALA A 7 36.15 -28.12 56.24
CA ALA A 7 35.02 -28.57 55.45
C ALA A 7 33.76 -27.73 55.74
N LYS A 8 33.46 -27.48 57.02
CA LYS A 8 32.32 -26.64 57.43
C LYS A 8 32.46 -25.21 56.93
N LEU A 9 33.65 -24.62 57.01
CA LEU A 9 33.91 -23.26 56.54
C LEU A 9 33.75 -23.15 55.02
N LEU A 10 34.27 -24.12 54.25
CA LEU A 10 34.13 -24.16 52.80
C LEU A 10 32.68 -24.37 52.38
N SER A 11 31.90 -25.21 53.09
CA SER A 11 30.47 -25.37 52.84
C SER A 11 29.69 -24.07 53.08
N GLN A 12 29.99 -23.34 54.16
CA GLN A 12 29.36 -22.04 54.42
C GLN A 12 29.72 -20.99 53.36
N HIS A 13 30.97 -20.97 52.93
CA HIS A 13 31.42 -20.07 51.87
C HIS A 13 30.74 -20.39 50.53
N LEU A 14 30.67 -21.66 50.15
CA LEU A 14 29.98 -22.10 48.95
C LEU A 14 28.48 -21.74 48.99
N GLU A 15 27.82 -21.96 50.13
CA GLU A 15 26.41 -21.58 50.31
C GLU A 15 26.20 -20.07 50.13
N ALA A 16 27.07 -19.25 50.72
CA ALA A 16 27.01 -17.79 50.57
C ALA A 16 27.20 -17.35 49.11
N VAL A 17 28.16 -17.94 48.40
CA VAL A 17 28.41 -17.66 46.98
C VAL A 17 27.21 -18.08 46.12
N ILE A 18 26.64 -19.26 46.37
CA ILE A 18 25.44 -19.74 45.66
C ILE A 18 24.27 -18.78 45.88
N ARG A 19 23.97 -18.42 47.14
CA ARG A 19 22.89 -17.48 47.48
C ARG A 19 23.08 -16.11 46.82
N ALA A 20 24.32 -15.62 46.73
CA ALA A 20 24.62 -14.36 46.06
C ALA A 20 24.45 -14.43 44.53
N LYS A 21 24.64 -15.60 43.91
CA LYS A 21 24.49 -15.79 42.45
C LYS A 21 23.05 -16.08 42.01
N ILE A 22 22.23 -16.68 42.87
CA ILE A 22 20.83 -17.01 42.55
C ILE A 22 20.04 -15.83 41.95
N PRO A 23 20.05 -14.60 42.52
CA PRO A 23 19.29 -13.49 41.96
C PRO A 23 19.70 -13.11 40.53
N SER A 24 21.00 -13.15 40.24
CA SER A 24 21.52 -12.86 38.90
C SER A 24 21.14 -13.95 37.88
N ILE A 25 21.10 -15.21 38.32
CA ILE A 25 20.67 -16.33 37.46
C ILE A 25 19.17 -16.20 37.16
N ILE A 26 18.35 -15.89 38.18
CA ILE A 26 16.91 -15.65 37.99
C ILE A 26 16.67 -14.50 37.01
N ALA A 27 17.39 -13.39 37.16
CA ALA A 27 17.28 -12.26 36.25
C ALA A 27 17.67 -12.62 34.80
N MET A 28 18.73 -13.42 34.61
CA MET A 28 19.13 -13.91 33.30
C MET A 28 18.06 -14.82 32.68
N ILE A 29 17.49 -15.74 33.45
CA ILE A 29 16.44 -16.65 32.99
C ILE A 29 15.20 -15.85 32.57
N ASN A 30 14.72 -14.92 33.41
CA ASN A 30 13.55 -14.12 33.09
C ASN A 30 13.76 -13.29 31.82
N LYS A 31 14.92 -12.66 31.69
CA LYS A 31 15.26 -11.94 30.45
C LYS A 31 15.26 -12.86 29.22
N THR A 32 15.79 -14.08 29.36
CA THR A 32 15.82 -15.05 28.26
C THR A 32 14.41 -15.52 27.90
N ILE A 33 13.53 -15.68 28.88
CA ILE A 33 12.11 -16.00 28.66
C ILE A 33 11.45 -14.87 27.86
N ASP A 34 11.61 -13.62 28.29
CA ASP A 34 11.02 -12.46 27.59
C ASP A 34 11.51 -12.38 26.12
N GLU A 35 12.80 -12.65 25.89
CA GLU A 35 13.39 -12.67 24.54
C GLU A 35 12.79 -13.80 23.67
N ILE A 36 12.62 -15.00 24.23
CA ILE A 36 12.02 -16.15 23.54
C ILE A 36 10.54 -15.93 23.27
N GLU A 37 9.79 -15.35 24.22
CA GLU A 37 8.37 -15.02 24.04
C GLU A 37 8.18 -13.98 22.93
N ALA A 38 9.02 -12.95 22.89
CA ALA A 38 9.02 -11.97 21.80
C ALA A 38 9.35 -12.61 20.44
N GLU A 39 10.26 -13.59 20.40
CA GLU A 39 10.55 -14.32 19.17
C GLU A 39 9.39 -15.22 18.75
N LEU A 40 8.73 -15.90 19.69
CA LEU A 40 7.54 -16.72 19.45
C LEU A 40 6.37 -15.88 18.92
N ASP A 41 6.13 -14.70 19.50
CA ASP A 41 5.11 -13.78 19.02
C ASP A 41 5.38 -13.33 17.58
N ARG A 42 6.65 -13.12 17.22
CA ARG A 42 7.05 -12.79 15.85
C ARG A 42 6.88 -13.97 14.89
N LEU A 43 7.17 -15.20 15.33
CA LEU A 43 6.98 -16.42 14.53
C LEU A 43 5.48 -16.73 14.32
N GLY A 44 4.63 -16.32 15.25
CA GLY A 44 3.20 -16.53 15.20
C GLY A 44 2.78 -17.85 15.82
N ARG A 45 1.50 -18.19 15.64
CA ARG A 45 0.89 -19.37 16.28
C ARG A 45 1.27 -20.65 15.54
N PRO A 46 1.45 -21.78 16.26
CA PRO A 46 1.66 -23.07 15.62
C PRO A 46 0.46 -23.46 14.76
N ILE A 47 0.74 -23.96 13.56
CA ILE A 47 -0.28 -24.49 12.65
C ILE A 47 -0.57 -25.94 13.06
N GLY A 48 -1.84 -26.29 13.22
CA GLY A 48 -2.24 -27.66 13.53
C GLY A 48 -1.76 -28.63 12.44
N GLY A 49 -1.38 -29.85 12.84
CA GLY A 49 -0.79 -30.83 11.92
C GLY A 49 -1.80 -31.48 10.97
N ASP A 50 -3.09 -31.34 11.21
CA ASP A 50 -4.17 -31.90 10.39
C ASP A 50 -4.60 -30.94 9.27
N ALA A 51 -5.13 -31.50 8.19
CA ALA A 51 -5.57 -30.73 7.02
C ALA A 51 -6.67 -29.70 7.36
N GLY A 52 -7.50 -29.97 8.38
CA GLY A 52 -8.56 -29.07 8.82
C GLY A 52 -8.02 -27.80 9.44
N ALA A 53 -7.06 -27.92 10.38
CA ALA A 53 -6.40 -26.76 10.97
C ALA A 53 -5.62 -25.95 9.93
N GLN A 54 -4.92 -26.60 8.99
CA GLN A 54 -4.21 -25.92 7.91
C GLN A 54 -5.16 -25.07 7.04
N LEU A 55 -6.31 -25.62 6.64
CA LEU A 55 -7.31 -24.88 5.87
C LEU A 55 -7.84 -23.68 6.65
N TYR A 56 -8.14 -23.86 7.94
CA TYR A 56 -8.60 -22.77 8.80
C TYR A 56 -7.57 -21.65 8.89
N THR A 57 -6.28 -21.98 9.05
CA THR A 57 -5.19 -21.00 9.04
C THR A 57 -5.12 -20.21 7.73
N ILE A 58 -5.23 -20.88 6.58
CA ILE A 58 -5.24 -20.20 5.27
C ILE A 58 -6.41 -19.22 5.16
N LEU A 59 -7.62 -19.65 5.57
CA LEU A 59 -8.80 -18.79 5.53
C LEU A 59 -8.65 -17.57 6.43
N ASP A 60 -8.07 -17.74 7.62
CA ASP A 60 -7.82 -16.63 8.53
C ASP A 60 -6.76 -15.67 8.00
N MET A 61 -5.70 -16.16 7.35
CA MET A 61 -4.73 -15.32 6.65
C MET A 61 -5.39 -14.51 5.52
N CYS A 62 -6.25 -15.14 4.72
CA CYS A 62 -7.00 -14.45 3.66
C CYS A 62 -7.91 -13.35 4.23
N ARG A 63 -8.63 -13.61 5.32
CA ARG A 63 -9.48 -12.62 5.99
C ARG A 63 -8.68 -11.47 6.60
N ALA A 64 -7.53 -11.79 7.20
CA ALA A 64 -6.62 -10.79 7.75
C ALA A 64 -6.09 -9.88 6.65
N PHE A 65 -5.67 -10.45 5.51
CA PHE A 65 -5.26 -9.69 4.33
C PHE A 65 -6.39 -8.79 3.82
N ASP A 66 -7.59 -9.33 3.60
CA ASP A 66 -8.74 -8.57 3.10
C ASP A 66 -9.07 -7.36 4.00
N ARG A 67 -9.11 -7.57 5.33
CA ARG A 67 -9.31 -6.49 6.30
C ARG A 67 -8.23 -5.42 6.20
N VAL A 68 -6.96 -5.82 6.23
CA VAL A 68 -5.83 -4.88 6.18
C VAL A 68 -5.80 -4.13 4.85
N PHE A 69 -6.06 -4.81 3.74
CA PHE A 69 -6.11 -4.20 2.42
C PHE A 69 -7.23 -3.17 2.32
N LYS A 70 -8.43 -3.51 2.81
CA LYS A 70 -9.56 -2.59 2.89
C LYS A 70 -9.26 -1.37 3.76
N GLU A 71 -8.64 -1.55 4.93
CA GLU A 71 -8.21 -0.44 5.79
C GLU A 71 -7.21 0.51 5.11
N HIS A 72 -6.31 0.00 4.25
CA HIS A 72 -5.41 0.85 3.48
C HIS A 72 -6.14 1.69 2.42
N LEU A 73 -7.21 1.15 1.83
CA LEU A 73 -8.00 1.84 0.81
C LEU A 73 -8.98 2.85 1.42
N ASP A 74 -9.64 2.50 2.53
CA ASP A 74 -10.67 3.33 3.17
C ASP A 74 -10.09 4.48 4.01
N GLY A 75 -8.76 4.60 4.10
CA GLY A 75 -8.07 5.78 4.69
C GLY A 75 -7.47 5.57 6.08
N GLY A 76 -7.42 4.34 6.59
CA GLY A 76 -6.65 4.04 7.80
C GLY A 76 -5.13 4.16 7.62
N ARG A 77 -4.66 4.18 6.35
CA ARG A 77 -3.26 4.32 5.93
C ARG A 77 -3.17 5.08 4.60
N SER A 78 -1.95 5.37 4.11
CA SER A 78 -1.69 6.26 2.97
C SER A 78 -2.12 5.74 1.58
N GLY A 79 -2.69 4.55 1.46
CA GLY A 79 -3.07 3.95 0.16
C GLY A 79 -4.21 4.70 -0.53
N GLY A 80 -5.34 4.83 0.16
CA GLY A 80 -6.52 5.54 -0.34
C GLY A 80 -6.23 7.00 -0.68
N ASP A 81 -5.51 7.71 0.21
CA ASP A 81 -5.15 9.12 0.01
C ASP A 81 -4.34 9.35 -1.28
N ARG A 82 -3.43 8.43 -1.63
CA ARG A 82 -2.69 8.50 -2.90
C ARG A 82 -3.59 8.35 -4.11
N ILE A 83 -4.61 7.47 -4.05
CA ILE A 83 -5.60 7.31 -5.11
C ILE A 83 -6.44 8.58 -5.24
N TYR A 84 -6.88 9.16 -4.12
CA TYR A 84 -7.55 10.47 -4.10
C TYR A 84 -6.68 11.55 -4.74
N GLY A 85 -5.39 11.60 -4.44
CA GLY A 85 -4.45 12.53 -5.06
C GLY A 85 -4.37 12.42 -6.59
N VAL A 86 -4.50 11.20 -7.15
CA VAL A 86 -4.55 11.02 -8.61
C VAL A 86 -5.78 11.68 -9.21
N PHE A 87 -6.96 11.43 -8.64
CA PHE A 87 -8.23 11.92 -9.21
C PHE A 87 -8.55 13.37 -8.88
N ASP A 88 -8.15 13.88 -7.72
CA ASP A 88 -8.50 15.23 -7.25
C ASP A 88 -7.44 16.27 -7.67
N HIS A 89 -6.19 15.84 -7.91
CA HIS A 89 -5.09 16.74 -8.25
C HIS A 89 -4.48 16.44 -9.62
N GLN A 90 -3.96 15.22 -9.83
CA GLN A 90 -3.17 14.91 -11.03
C GLN A 90 -4.02 14.95 -12.31
N LEU A 91 -5.16 14.28 -12.31
CA LEU A 91 -6.06 14.23 -13.46
C LEU A 91 -6.60 15.63 -13.81
N PRO A 92 -7.18 16.41 -12.89
CA PRO A 92 -7.63 17.76 -13.18
C PRO A 92 -6.50 18.67 -13.69
N ALA A 93 -5.30 18.55 -13.12
CA ALA A 93 -4.14 19.30 -13.60
C ALA A 93 -3.72 18.90 -15.01
N ALA A 94 -3.77 17.61 -15.35
CA ALA A 94 -3.47 17.11 -16.71
C ALA A 94 -4.53 17.58 -17.71
N LEU A 95 -5.81 17.56 -17.35
CA LEU A 95 -6.91 18.06 -18.18
C LEU A 95 -6.79 19.56 -18.46
N LYS A 96 -6.42 20.37 -17.47
CA LYS A 96 -6.19 21.82 -17.64
C LYS A 96 -4.98 22.14 -18.53
N LYS A 97 -4.03 21.21 -18.67
CA LYS A 97 -2.84 21.37 -19.52
C LYS A 97 -3.08 20.96 -20.98
N LEU A 98 -4.26 20.44 -21.32
CA LEU A 98 -4.57 20.06 -22.68
C LEU A 98 -4.57 21.30 -23.60
N PRO A 99 -4.04 21.19 -24.83
CA PRO A 99 -3.84 22.34 -25.72
C PRO A 99 -5.13 22.79 -26.42
N PHE A 100 -6.24 22.91 -25.69
CA PHE A 100 -7.54 23.29 -26.24
C PHE A 100 -7.57 24.70 -26.79
N ASP A 101 -6.82 25.65 -26.21
CA ASP A 101 -6.73 27.02 -26.74
C ASP A 101 -6.24 27.04 -28.19
N LYS A 102 -5.28 26.16 -28.52
CA LYS A 102 -4.76 26.01 -29.88
C LYS A 102 -5.73 25.20 -30.75
N HIS A 103 -6.24 24.09 -30.22
CA HIS A 103 -7.11 23.18 -30.96
C HIS A 103 -8.45 23.81 -31.35
N LEU A 104 -9.04 24.60 -30.46
CA LEU A 104 -10.33 25.30 -30.64
C LEU A 104 -10.14 26.76 -31.07
N SER A 105 -8.93 27.15 -31.50
CA SER A 105 -8.69 28.48 -32.06
C SER A 105 -9.58 28.74 -33.27
N GLN A 106 -10.04 29.99 -33.44
CA GLN A 106 -10.95 30.37 -34.53
C GLN A 106 -10.41 29.96 -35.91
N GLN A 107 -9.10 30.09 -36.11
CA GLN A 107 -8.43 29.69 -37.35
C GLN A 107 -8.51 28.18 -37.60
N ASN A 108 -8.28 27.36 -36.57
CA ASN A 108 -8.36 25.90 -36.70
C ASN A 108 -9.81 25.43 -36.87
N VAL A 109 -10.75 26.03 -36.12
CA VAL A 109 -12.18 25.73 -36.23
C VAL A 109 -12.70 26.04 -37.64
N GLN A 110 -12.40 27.21 -38.20
CA GLN A 110 -12.77 27.56 -39.57
C GLN A 110 -12.19 26.57 -40.58
N LYS A 111 -10.90 26.24 -40.44
CA LYS A 111 -10.25 25.26 -41.31
C LYS A 111 -10.95 23.90 -41.28
N VAL A 112 -11.19 23.35 -40.09
CA VAL A 112 -11.80 22.01 -39.94
C VAL A 112 -13.25 21.99 -40.46
N ILE A 113 -14.03 23.04 -40.20
CA ILE A 113 -15.40 23.15 -40.69
C ILE A 113 -15.43 23.27 -42.22
N SER A 114 -14.60 24.14 -42.80
CA SER A 114 -14.53 24.31 -44.26
C SER A 114 -14.03 23.05 -44.97
N GLU A 115 -13.13 22.28 -44.37
CA GLU A 115 -12.65 20.99 -44.89
C GLU A 115 -13.70 19.87 -44.79
N ALA A 116 -14.58 19.90 -43.78
CA ALA A 116 -15.53 18.84 -43.51
C ALA A 116 -16.88 19.01 -44.23
N ASP A 117 -17.44 20.22 -44.25
CA ASP A 117 -18.76 20.50 -44.85
C ASP A 117 -18.65 21.14 -46.25
N GLY A 118 -17.45 21.56 -46.66
CA GLY A 118 -17.18 22.17 -47.96
C GLY A 118 -17.50 23.67 -48.01
N TYR A 119 -17.11 24.32 -49.12
CA TYR A 119 -17.25 25.77 -49.33
C TYR A 119 -18.66 26.17 -49.80
N GLN A 120 -19.71 25.54 -49.27
CA GLN A 120 -21.10 25.88 -49.61
C GLN A 120 -21.61 26.91 -48.60
N PRO A 121 -22.27 28.02 -49.00
CA PRO A 121 -22.96 28.88 -48.04
C PRO A 121 -24.17 28.11 -47.48
N HIS A 122 -23.93 27.34 -46.43
CA HIS A 122 -24.92 26.49 -45.77
C HIS A 122 -26.03 27.37 -45.16
N LEU A 123 -27.28 27.11 -45.53
CA LEU A 123 -28.48 27.61 -44.82
C LEU A 123 -28.73 26.86 -43.49
N ILE A 124 -27.95 25.80 -43.23
CA ILE A 124 -28.08 24.84 -42.11
C ILE A 124 -26.71 24.69 -41.44
N ALA A 125 -26.67 24.44 -40.13
CA ALA A 125 -25.44 24.33 -39.36
C ALA A 125 -24.48 23.22 -39.89
N PRO A 126 -23.15 23.46 -39.90
CA PRO A 126 -22.14 22.52 -40.39
C PRO A 126 -21.92 21.33 -39.43
N GLU A 127 -22.80 20.33 -39.50
CA GLU A 127 -22.81 19.19 -38.57
C GLU A 127 -21.55 18.34 -38.62
N GLN A 128 -20.97 18.12 -39.81
CA GLN A 128 -19.82 17.22 -39.93
C GLN A 128 -18.55 17.86 -39.37
N GLY A 129 -18.38 19.16 -39.57
CA GLY A 129 -17.29 19.95 -38.97
C GLY A 129 -17.34 19.92 -37.46
N TYR A 130 -18.52 20.13 -36.86
CA TYR A 130 -18.68 20.04 -35.40
C TYR A 130 -18.40 18.63 -34.88
N ARG A 131 -18.95 17.60 -35.53
CA ARG A 131 -18.71 16.20 -35.13
C ARG A 131 -17.21 15.88 -35.15
N ARG A 132 -16.51 16.25 -36.22
CA ARG A 132 -15.06 16.03 -36.34
C ARG A 132 -14.25 16.82 -35.31
N LEU A 133 -14.63 18.05 -34.99
CA LEU A 133 -13.99 18.85 -33.93
C LEU A 133 -14.17 18.22 -32.56
N ILE A 134 -15.38 17.71 -32.26
CA ILE A 134 -15.68 17.02 -31.00
C ILE A 134 -14.87 15.72 -30.92
N ASP A 135 -14.88 14.88 -31.95
CA ASP A 135 -14.14 13.62 -31.96
C ASP A 135 -12.62 13.84 -31.79
N SER A 136 -12.07 14.84 -32.48
CA SER A 136 -10.67 15.21 -32.32
C SER A 136 -10.38 15.74 -30.90
N SER A 137 -11.32 16.49 -30.30
CA SER A 137 -11.18 16.98 -28.93
C SER A 137 -11.22 15.84 -27.91
N LEU A 138 -12.11 14.86 -28.11
CA LEU A 138 -12.24 13.68 -27.26
C LEU A 138 -10.95 12.85 -27.22
N SER A 139 -10.21 12.79 -28.33
CA SER A 139 -8.95 12.05 -28.40
C SER A 139 -7.89 12.55 -27.40
N TYR A 140 -7.89 13.84 -27.04
CA TYR A 140 -6.94 14.42 -26.08
C TYR A 140 -7.15 13.92 -24.65
N PHE A 141 -8.36 13.49 -24.28
CA PHE A 141 -8.66 13.00 -22.93
C PHE A 141 -8.09 11.60 -22.69
N LYS A 142 -7.82 10.83 -23.75
CA LYS A 142 -7.33 9.44 -23.65
C LYS A 142 -6.01 9.36 -22.89
N GLY A 143 -5.04 10.22 -23.22
CA GLY A 143 -3.72 10.22 -22.57
C GLY A 143 -3.76 10.44 -21.06
N PRO A 144 -4.38 11.54 -20.57
CA PRO A 144 -4.59 11.75 -19.13
C PRO A 144 -5.36 10.62 -18.45
N ALA A 145 -6.38 10.05 -19.10
CA ALA A 145 -7.15 8.94 -18.54
C ALA A 145 -6.31 7.67 -18.37
N GLU A 146 -5.53 7.29 -19.39
CA GLU A 146 -4.61 6.15 -19.32
C GLU A 146 -3.56 6.36 -18.23
N ALA A 147 -2.96 7.54 -18.15
CA ALA A 147 -1.97 7.87 -17.12
C ALA A 147 -2.54 7.80 -15.70
N SER A 148 -3.81 8.22 -15.50
CA SER A 148 -4.48 8.07 -14.20
C SER A 148 -4.72 6.62 -13.83
N VAL A 149 -5.13 5.77 -14.78
CA VAL A 149 -5.30 4.33 -14.55
C VAL A 149 -3.97 3.69 -14.18
N ASP A 150 -2.89 4.00 -14.91
CA ASP A 150 -1.55 3.48 -14.63
C ASP A 150 -1.04 3.92 -13.25
N ALA A 151 -1.28 5.17 -12.87
CA ALA A 151 -0.92 5.68 -11.55
C ALA A 151 -1.67 4.94 -10.42
N VAL A 152 -2.97 4.73 -10.57
CA VAL A 152 -3.78 3.96 -9.59
C VAL A 152 -3.31 2.51 -9.52
N HIS A 153 -3.03 1.89 -10.68
CA HIS A 153 -2.51 0.53 -10.74
C HIS A 153 -1.18 0.37 -10.00
N LEU A 154 -0.27 1.33 -10.14
CA LEU A 154 0.99 1.34 -9.40
C LEU A 154 0.75 1.41 -7.89
N VAL A 155 -0.16 2.30 -7.44
CA VAL A 155 -0.52 2.39 -6.02
C VAL A 155 -1.09 1.06 -5.52
N LEU A 156 -2.03 0.46 -6.24
CA LEU A 156 -2.61 -0.83 -5.86
C LEU A 156 -1.57 -1.95 -5.80
N LYS A 157 -0.61 -1.98 -6.73
CA LYS A 157 0.51 -2.94 -6.69
C LYS A 157 1.42 -2.75 -5.48
N GLU A 158 1.68 -1.50 -5.10
CA GLU A 158 2.49 -1.18 -3.93
C GLU A 158 1.77 -1.55 -2.62
N LEU A 159 0.44 -1.49 -2.57
CA LEU A 159 -0.32 -1.88 -1.38
C LEU A 159 -0.33 -3.39 -1.10
N VAL A 160 -0.08 -4.20 -2.13
CA VAL A 160 -0.05 -5.67 -2.02
C VAL A 160 1.37 -6.21 -1.83
N ARG A 161 2.40 -5.36 -2.00
CA ARG A 161 3.81 -5.72 -1.78
C ARG A 161 4.20 -5.69 -0.32
#